data_AF-A0A3C1FXN7-F1
#
_entry.id   AF-A0A3C1FXN7-F1
#
_cell.length_a   1.000
_cell.length_b   1.000
_cell.length_c   1.000
_cell.angle_alpha   90.00
_cell.angle_beta   90.00
_cell.angle_gamma   90.00
#
_symmetry.space_group_name_H-M   'P 1'
#
loop_
_entity.id
_entity.type
_entity.pdbx_description
1 polymer ?
#
loop_
_entity_poly.entity_id
_entity_poly.type
_entity_poly.pdbx_seq_one_letter_code
_entity_poly.pdbx_strand_id
1 'polypeptide(L)'
;MAEYLVKLRYYPGDALEKIKAGDLKTLAGKYGVQISYEKIENRQMKDGLLMEDTLSRKIEEISQEVITVSGDREKKFSDCIRELYKRYRCPRTVYSLLGSNEGGEKIAKGLMNLHGGW
;
A
#
# COMPACT_ATOMS: atom_id res chain seq x y z
N MET A 1 7.59 8.20 -18.23
CA MET A 1 7.72 7.75 -16.82
C MET A 1 6.63 8.46 -16.03
N ALA A 2 6.00 7.79 -15.07
CA ALA A 2 5.00 8.45 -14.24
C ALA A 2 5.65 9.51 -13.35
N GLU A 3 5.03 10.68 -13.23
CA GLU A 3 5.54 11.76 -12.37
C GLU A 3 5.48 11.36 -10.89
N TYR A 4 4.41 10.68 -10.49
CA TYR A 4 4.20 10.21 -9.12
C TYR A 4 4.05 8.69 -9.09
N LEU A 5 4.73 8.06 -8.13
CA LEU A 5 4.62 6.63 -7.85
C LEU A 5 4.74 6.40 -6.35
N VAL A 6 3.77 5.70 -5.78
CA VAL A 6 3.80 5.26 -4.37
C VAL A 6 3.52 3.78 -4.25
N LYS A 7 4.23 3.11 -3.35
CA LYS A 7 3.90 1.78 -2.84
C LYS A 7 3.33 1.93 -1.43
N LEU A 8 2.15 1.37 -1.18
CA LEU A 8 1.49 1.34 0.12
C LEU A 8 1.51 -0.10 0.63
N ARG A 9 2.32 -0.38 1.66
CA ARG A 9 2.57 -1.75 2.17
C ARG A 9 1.84 -2.01 3.48
N TYR A 10 1.00 -3.03 3.51
CA TYR A 10 0.25 -3.45 4.68
C TYR A 10 0.76 -4.80 5.20
N TYR A 11 0.83 -4.96 6.51
CA TYR A 11 0.92 -6.31 7.07
C TYR A 11 -0.35 -7.10 6.72
N PRO A 12 -0.27 -8.43 6.56
CA PRO A 12 -1.44 -9.23 6.27
C PRO A 12 -2.51 -9.05 7.35
N GLY A 13 -3.69 -8.56 6.96
CA GLY A 13 -4.81 -8.30 7.87
C GLY A 13 -4.80 -6.95 8.59
N ASP A 14 -3.82 -6.08 8.35
CA ASP A 14 -3.78 -4.72 8.94
C ASP A 14 -4.76 -3.74 8.29
N ALA A 15 -5.12 -4.01 7.02
CA ALA A 15 -6.10 -3.20 6.30
C ALA A 15 -7.48 -3.28 6.97
N LEU A 16 -8.18 -2.13 7.05
CA LEU A 16 -9.51 -2.03 7.67
C LEU A 16 -10.55 -2.95 7.02
N GLU A 17 -10.41 -3.16 5.72
CA GLU A 17 -11.22 -4.05 4.91
C GLU A 17 -10.32 -4.90 4.02
N LYS A 18 -10.79 -6.07 3.60
CA LYS A 18 -10.06 -6.90 2.65
C LYS A 18 -9.85 -6.14 1.33
N ILE A 19 -8.60 -6.02 0.91
CA ILE A 19 -8.24 -5.39 -0.37
C ILE A 19 -8.69 -6.30 -1.52
N LYS A 20 -9.54 -5.78 -2.42
CA LYS A 20 -10.06 -6.52 -3.58
C LYS A 20 -9.63 -5.84 -4.87
N ALA A 21 -9.19 -6.62 -5.85
CA ALA A 21 -8.76 -6.10 -7.15
C ALA A 21 -9.85 -5.29 -7.88
N GLY A 22 -11.12 -5.69 -7.77
CA GLY A 22 -12.24 -4.96 -8.38
C GLY A 22 -12.45 -3.55 -7.82
N ASP A 23 -12.24 -3.37 -6.51
CA ASP A 23 -12.30 -2.07 -5.87
C ASP A 23 -11.17 -1.15 -6.34
N LEU A 24 -9.96 -1.71 -6.45
CA LEU A 24 -8.80 -0.97 -6.96
C LEU A 24 -8.96 -0.57 -8.42
N LYS A 25 -9.53 -1.45 -9.27
CA LYS A 25 -9.83 -1.13 -10.67
C LYS A 25 -10.85 0.03 -10.77
N THR A 26 -11.85 0.04 -9.89
CA THR A 26 -12.86 1.11 -9.84
C THR A 26 -12.23 2.43 -9.42
N LEU A 27 -11.37 2.42 -8.39
CA LEU A 27 -10.61 3.60 -7.95
C LEU A 27 -9.66 4.13 -9.04
N ALA A 28 -8.95 3.24 -9.71
CA ALA A 28 -8.06 3.58 -10.82
C ALA A 28 -8.82 4.35 -11.93
N GLY A 29 -9.99 3.85 -12.33
CA GLY A 29 -10.86 4.52 -13.31
C GLY A 29 -11.39 5.88 -12.82
N LYS A 30 -11.88 5.94 -11.57
CA LYS A 30 -12.43 7.15 -10.95
C LYS A 30 -11.41 8.30 -10.93
N TYR A 31 -10.17 8.01 -10.55
CA TYR A 31 -9.11 9.00 -10.43
C TYR A 31 -8.25 9.13 -11.69
N GLY A 32 -8.41 8.26 -12.68
CA GLY A 32 -7.55 8.25 -13.87
C GLY A 32 -6.08 8.07 -13.50
N VAL A 33 -5.82 7.14 -12.59
CA VAL A 33 -4.48 6.70 -12.14
C VAL A 33 -4.32 5.21 -12.47
N GLN A 34 -3.09 4.71 -12.42
CA GLN A 34 -2.84 3.27 -12.49
C GLN A 34 -2.69 2.71 -11.09
N ILE A 35 -3.34 1.58 -10.82
CA ILE A 35 -3.22 0.86 -9.54
C ILE A 35 -2.89 -0.60 -9.83
N SER A 36 -1.86 -1.13 -9.19
CA SER A 36 -1.59 -2.56 -9.13
C SER A 36 -1.63 -3.04 -7.68
N TYR A 37 -1.89 -4.33 -7.51
CA TYR A 37 -1.95 -4.98 -6.22
C TYR A 37 -1.19 -6.29 -6.26
N GLU A 38 -0.35 -6.46 -5.26
CA GLU A 38 0.46 -7.66 -5.06
C GLU A 38 0.20 -8.16 -3.64
N LYS A 39 -0.05 -9.47 -3.52
CA LYS A 39 -0.14 -10.14 -2.23
C LYS A 39 0.98 -11.16 -2.15
N ILE A 40 1.87 -10.97 -1.18
CA ILE A 40 2.97 -11.87 -0.87
C ILE A 40 2.56 -12.62 0.40
N GLU A 41 2.58 -13.96 0.36
CA GLU A 41 2.17 -14.82 1.47
C GLU A 41 3.22 -15.90 1.66
N ASN A 42 4.02 -15.76 2.69
CA ASN A 42 5.14 -16.63 3.04
C ASN A 42 5.07 -17.13 4.49
N ARG A 43 3.95 -16.87 5.18
CA ARG A 43 3.67 -17.48 6.49
C ARG A 43 3.41 -18.97 6.33
N GLN A 44 3.90 -19.74 7.30
CA GLN A 44 3.80 -21.19 7.35
C GLN A 44 3.14 -21.62 8.66
N MET A 45 2.42 -22.74 8.62
CA MET A 45 1.88 -23.34 9.83
C MET A 45 3.03 -24.00 10.61
N LYS A 46 3.29 -23.54 11.84
CA LYS A 46 4.23 -24.13 12.79
C LYS A 46 3.53 -24.24 14.14
N ASP A 47 3.50 -25.44 14.71
CA ASP A 47 2.85 -25.72 16.00
C ASP A 47 1.39 -25.23 16.09
N GLY A 48 0.65 -25.31 14.98
CA GLY A 48 -0.74 -24.85 14.88
C GLY A 48 -0.92 -23.33 14.77
N LEU A 49 0.17 -22.56 14.72
CA LEU A 49 0.18 -21.11 14.53
C LEU A 49 0.70 -20.75 13.14
N LEU A 50 0.11 -19.70 12.55
CA LEU A 50 0.57 -19.14 11.28
C LEU A 50 1.74 -18.18 11.56
N MET A 51 2.97 -18.61 11.26
CA MET A 51 4.20 -17.89 11.61
C MET A 51 5.08 -17.63 10.38
N GLU A 52 5.88 -16.57 10.42
CA GLU A 52 6.89 -16.27 9.41
C GLU A 52 8.20 -15.85 10.09
N ASP A 53 9.33 -16.33 9.54
CA ASP A 53 10.65 -15.83 9.90
C ASP A 53 11.03 -14.68 8.98
N THR A 54 11.19 -13.49 9.55
CA THR A 54 11.41 -12.23 8.82
C THR A 54 12.82 -11.65 9.00
N LEU A 55 13.60 -12.11 9.98
CA LEU A 55 14.86 -11.45 10.38
C LEU A 55 15.95 -11.51 9.31
N SER A 56 15.99 -12.58 8.52
CA SER A 56 16.99 -12.78 7.46
C SER A 56 16.45 -12.54 6.04
N ARG A 57 15.20 -12.09 5.91
CA ARG A 57 14.52 -11.95 4.61
C ARG A 57 14.55 -10.51 4.12
N LYS A 58 14.60 -10.36 2.79
CA LYS A 58 14.36 -9.04 2.19
C LYS A 58 12.91 -8.64 2.40
N ILE A 59 12.66 -7.34 2.41
CA ILE A 59 11.31 -6.81 2.57
C ILE A 59 10.37 -7.30 1.47
N GLU A 60 10.83 -7.52 0.23
CA GLU A 60 10.01 -8.10 -0.84
C GLU A 60 9.66 -9.57 -0.64
N GLU A 61 10.31 -10.24 0.32
CA GLU A 61 10.13 -11.67 0.61
C GLU A 61 9.32 -11.91 1.87
N ILE A 62 8.91 -10.87 2.61
CA ILE A 62 8.03 -11.02 3.77
C ILE A 62 6.56 -10.92 3.36
N SER A 63 5.68 -11.60 4.09
CA SER A 63 4.25 -11.55 3.83
C SER A 63 3.70 -10.14 3.99
N GLN A 64 3.02 -9.65 2.96
CA GLN A 64 2.45 -8.31 2.93
C GLN A 64 1.47 -8.16 1.76
N GLU A 65 0.71 -7.09 1.82
CA GLU A 65 -0.14 -6.62 0.73
C GLU A 65 0.40 -5.27 0.24
N VAL A 66 0.70 -5.15 -1.05
CA VAL A 66 1.27 -3.94 -1.65
C VAL A 66 0.31 -3.38 -2.67
N ILE A 67 -0.18 -2.16 -2.43
CA ILE A 67 -0.90 -1.38 -3.44
C ILE A 67 0.09 -0.40 -4.05
N THR A 68 0.35 -0.51 -5.35
CA THR A 68 1.16 0.48 -6.07
C THR A 68 0.23 1.41 -6.84
N VAL A 69 0.41 2.72 -6.68
CA VAL A 69 -0.33 3.75 -7.41
C VAL A 69 0.66 4.59 -8.20
N SER A 70 0.34 4.87 -9.47
CA SER A 70 1.11 5.80 -10.30
C SER A 70 0.21 6.72 -11.12
N GLY A 71 0.71 7.91 -11.43
CA GLY A 71 0.02 8.87 -12.28
C GLY A 71 0.79 10.18 -12.47
N ASP A 72 0.24 11.03 -13.34
CA ASP A 72 0.91 12.27 -13.81
C ASP A 72 0.17 13.54 -13.37
N ARG A 73 -0.82 13.41 -12.48
CA ARG A 73 -1.62 14.55 -11.99
C ARG A 73 -1.71 14.52 -10.48
N GLU A 74 -0.98 15.42 -9.83
CA GLU A 74 -0.83 15.47 -8.38
C GLU A 74 -2.17 15.38 -7.65
N LYS A 75 -3.15 16.22 -8.02
CA LYS A 75 -4.45 16.26 -7.36
C LYS A 75 -5.19 14.92 -7.43
N LYS A 76 -5.20 14.28 -8.62
CA LYS A 76 -5.92 13.00 -8.79
C LYS A 76 -5.20 11.87 -8.06
N PHE A 77 -3.87 11.89 -8.09
CA PHE A 77 -3.02 10.96 -7.37
C PHE A 77 -3.21 11.05 -5.85
N SER A 78 -3.14 12.26 -5.28
CA SER A 78 -3.34 12.49 -3.84
C SER A 78 -4.78 12.17 -3.40
N ASP A 79 -5.79 12.53 -4.20
CA ASP A 79 -7.18 12.18 -3.93
C ASP A 79 -7.39 10.64 -3.90
N CYS A 80 -6.74 9.90 -4.80
CA CYS A 80 -6.77 8.45 -4.82
C CYS A 80 -6.13 7.85 -3.55
N ILE A 81 -4.94 8.32 -3.15
CA ILE A 81 -4.26 7.84 -1.94
C ILE A 81 -5.11 8.11 -0.70
N ARG A 82 -5.71 9.30 -0.61
CA ARG A 82 -6.60 9.65 0.50
C ARG A 82 -7.81 8.71 0.58
N GLU A 83 -8.40 8.33 -0.55
CA GLU A 83 -9.50 7.35 -0.56
C GLU A 83 -9.03 5.94 -0.17
N LEU A 84 -7.85 5.52 -0.62
CA LEU A 84 -7.22 4.27 -0.18
C LEU A 84 -7.00 4.26 1.34
N TYR A 85 -6.49 5.34 1.92
CA TYR A 85 -6.31 5.45 3.37
C TYR A 85 -7.61 5.45 4.15
N LYS A 86 -8.68 6.06 3.62
CA LYS A 86 -9.99 6.00 4.28
C LYS A 86 -10.58 4.60 4.25
N ARG A 87 -10.39 3.88 3.15
CA ARG A 87 -10.98 2.57 2.92
C ARG A 87 -10.21 1.44 3.59
N TYR A 88 -8.89 1.45 3.43
CA TYR A 88 -8.01 0.37 3.88
C TYR A 88 -7.13 0.76 5.06
N ARG A 89 -7.31 1.96 5.62
CA ARG A 89 -6.40 2.58 6.61
C ARG A 89 -5.08 3.04 5.99
N CYS A 90 -4.35 3.92 6.68
CA CYS A 90 -2.95 4.16 6.35
C CYS A 90 -2.10 2.92 6.65
N PRO A 91 -1.13 2.57 5.78
CA PRO A 91 -0.07 1.61 6.10
C PRO A 91 0.63 1.92 7.44
N ARG A 92 0.80 0.91 8.30
CA ARG A 92 1.41 1.07 9.64
C ARG A 92 2.77 0.39 9.82
N THR A 93 3.42 -0.01 8.73
CA THR A 93 4.77 -0.58 8.77
C THR A 93 5.86 0.48 8.60
N VAL A 94 7.02 0.25 9.21
CA VAL A 94 8.21 1.12 9.09
C VAL A 94 8.71 1.24 7.65
N TYR A 95 8.41 0.25 6.80
CA TYR A 95 8.76 0.24 5.38
C TYR A 95 7.58 0.63 4.47
N SER A 96 6.55 1.28 5.03
CA SER A 96 5.24 1.47 4.40
C SER A 96 5.28 2.05 2.99
N LEU A 97 6.27 2.89 2.70
CA LEU A 97 6.43 3.60 1.44
C LEU A 97 7.67 3.19 0.64
N LEU A 98 8.40 2.16 1.08
CA LEU A 98 9.65 1.75 0.44
C LEU A 98 9.44 1.31 -1.02
N GLY A 99 10.20 1.92 -1.93
CA GLY A 99 10.10 1.73 -3.38
C GLY A 99 9.17 2.72 -4.09
N SER A 100 8.70 3.74 -3.39
CA SER A 100 8.06 4.93 -3.97
C SER A 100 9.09 5.85 -4.63
N ASN A 101 8.67 6.71 -5.55
CA ASN A 101 9.52 7.81 -6.01
C ASN A 101 9.39 9.02 -5.06
N GLU A 102 10.30 9.99 -5.15
CA GLU A 102 10.37 11.13 -4.22
C GLU A 102 9.04 11.91 -4.14
N GLY A 103 8.45 12.22 -5.30
CA GLY A 103 7.18 12.96 -5.37
C GLY A 103 6.01 12.18 -4.76
N GLY A 104 5.87 10.91 -5.10
CA GLY A 104 4.82 10.04 -4.58
C GLY A 104 4.96 9.79 -3.08
N GLU A 105 6.18 9.57 -2.60
CA GLU A 105 6.49 9.40 -1.18
C GLU A 105 6.14 10.65 -0.38
N LYS A 106 6.54 11.84 -0.85
CA LYS A 106 6.26 13.11 -0.18
C LYS A 106 4.76 13.35 -0.01
N ILE A 107 3.97 13.12 -1.06
CA ILE A 107 2.50 13.25 -1.02
C ILE A 107 1.91 12.23 -0.04
N ALA A 108 2.31 10.97 -0.14
CA ALA A 108 1.78 9.89 0.68
C ALA A 108 2.08 10.09 2.17
N LYS A 109 3.30 10.52 2.53
CA LYS A 109 3.69 10.89 3.91
C LYS A 109 2.87 12.06 4.43
N GLY A 110 2.69 13.11 3.63
CA GLY A 110 1.85 14.24 4.01
C GLY A 110 0.42 13.81 4.34
N LEU A 111 -0.16 12.96 3.51
CA LEU A 111 -1.50 12.40 3.75
C LEU A 111 -1.54 11.45 4.95
N MET A 112 -0.49 10.67 5.19
CA MET A 112 -0.37 9.82 6.39
C MET A 112 -0.38 10.66 7.67
N ASN A 113 0.33 11.77 7.70
CA ASN A 113 0.34 12.63 8.90
C ASN A 113 -1.04 13.27 9.17
N LEU A 114 -1.81 13.54 8.12
CA LEU A 114 -3.15 14.15 8.22
C LEU A 114 -4.26 13.14 8.51
N HIS A 115 -4.16 11.92 7.98
CA HIS A 115 -5.24 10.93 7.98
C HIS A 115 -4.90 9.63 8.70
N GLY A 116 -3.62 9.43 9.03
CA GLY A 116 -3.08 8.19 9.55
C GLY A 116 -3.19 8.01 11.05
N GLY A 117 -3.92 8.92 11.73
CA GLY A 117 -4.20 8.94 13.17
C GLY A 117 -3.69 7.70 13.91
N TRP A 118 -2.65 7.90 14.71
CA TRP A 118 -2.00 6.84 15.49
C TRP A 118 -3.04 6.04 16.29
#